data_AF-A0A1M5FSX3-F1
#
_entry.id   AF-A0A1M5FSX3-F1
#
_cell.length_a   1.000
_cell.length_b   1.000
_cell.length_c   1.000
_cell.angle_alpha   90.00
_cell.angle_beta   90.00
_cell.angle_gamma   90.00
#
_symmetry.space_group_name_H-M   'P 1'
#
loop_
_entity.id
_entity.type
_entity.pdbx_description
1 polymer ?
#
loop_
_entity_poly.entity_id
_entity_poly.type
_entity_poly.pdbx_seq_one_letter_code
_entity_poly.pdbx_strand_id
1 'polypeptide(L)' 'MIFSLVQKVNIEEKLKNATDSNYQIGVLIGSFIPFVILILLAYWMYTSAKKRDKEL' A
#
# COMPACT_ATOMS: atom_id res chain seq x y z
N MET A 1 -11.34 7.31 15.83
CA MET A 1 -12.46 7.06 14.89
C MET A 1 -12.04 7.49 13.48
N ILE A 2 -11.11 6.77 12.86
CA ILE A 2 -10.70 6.94 11.43
C ILE A 2 -10.64 5.56 10.75
N PHE A 3 -10.35 4.51 11.52
CA PHE A 3 -10.33 3.12 11.08
C PHE A 3 -11.68 2.53 10.63
N SER A 4 -12.78 3.25 10.84
CA SER A 4 -14.11 2.81 10.39
C SER A 4 -14.29 2.94 8.87
N LEU A 5 -13.43 3.64 8.13
CA LEU A 5 -13.56 3.69 6.66
C LEU A 5 -12.91 2.50 5.95
N VAL A 6 -12.12 1.68 6.68
CA VAL A 6 -11.71 0.32 6.29
C VAL A 6 -12.78 -0.72 6.74
N GLN A 7 -13.99 -0.27 7.09
CA GLN A 7 -15.12 -1.18 7.34
C GLN A 7 -15.39 -2.04 6.11
N LYS A 8 -15.18 -3.36 6.24
CA LYS A 8 -15.74 -4.43 5.42
C LYS A 8 -16.02 -4.02 3.97
N VAL A 9 -14.98 -3.72 3.20
CA VAL A 9 -15.09 -3.94 1.77
C VAL A 9 -15.29 -5.44 1.65
N ASN A 10 -16.49 -5.91 1.32
CA ASN A 10 -16.79 -7.34 1.19
C ASN A 10 -16.09 -7.83 -0.08
N ILE A 11 -14.75 -7.94 -0.01
CA ILE A 11 -13.86 -8.24 -1.15
C ILE A 11 -14.26 -9.58 -1.73
N GLU A 12 -14.63 -10.55 -0.89
CA GLU A 12 -15.17 -11.84 -1.32
C GLU A 12 -16.45 -11.70 -2.15
N GLU A 13 -17.40 -10.85 -1.75
CA GLU A 13 -18.66 -10.66 -2.47
C GLU A 13 -18.46 -9.88 -3.78
N LYS A 14 -17.48 -8.96 -3.81
CA LYS A 14 -17.05 -8.28 -5.04
C LYS A 14 -16.22 -9.19 -5.96
N LEU A 15 -15.36 -10.07 -5.43
CA LEU A 15 -14.63 -11.07 -6.22
C LEU A 15 -15.59 -12.12 -6.80
N LYS A 16 -16.58 -12.56 -6.01
CA LYS A 16 -17.57 -13.58 -6.40
C LYS A 16 -18.55 -13.08 -7.48
N ASN A 17 -18.81 -11.78 -7.52
CA ASN A 17 -19.64 -11.15 -8.55
C ASN A 17 -18.83 -10.56 -9.73
N ALA A 18 -17.50 -10.38 -9.58
CA ALA A 18 -16.66 -9.84 -10.64
C ALA A 18 -16.07 -10.98 -11.49
N THR A 19 -16.75 -11.30 -12.59
CA THR A 19 -16.20 -12.09 -13.71
C THR A 19 -15.22 -11.27 -14.57
N ASP A 20 -14.62 -10.20 -14.02
CA ASP A 20 -13.85 -9.20 -14.76
C ASP A 20 -12.39 -9.21 -14.27
N SER A 21 -11.47 -9.64 -15.14
CA SER A 21 -10.04 -9.80 -14.85
C SER A 21 -9.40 -8.52 -14.31
N ASN A 22 -9.92 -7.36 -14.68
CA ASN A 22 -9.44 -6.05 -14.25
C ASN A 22 -9.63 -5.81 -12.74
N TYR A 23 -10.72 -6.29 -12.14
CA TYR A 23 -10.95 -6.15 -10.70
C TYR A 23 -9.95 -6.98 -9.89
N GLN A 24 -9.66 -8.20 -10.35
CA GLN A 24 -8.70 -9.10 -9.72
C GLN A 24 -7.28 -8.52 -9.76
N ILE A 25 -6.91 -7.90 -10.89
CA ILE A 25 -5.64 -7.19 -11.06
C ILE A 25 -5.55 -5.98 -10.11
N GLY A 26 -6.63 -5.20 -9.97
CA GLY A 26 -6.69 -4.08 -9.04
C GLY A 26 -6.52 -4.49 -7.58
N VAL A 27 -7.15 -5.60 -7.16
CA VAL A 27 -6.98 -6.16 -5.81
C VAL A 27 -5.56 -6.68 -5.60
N LEU A 28 -5.00 -7.38 -6.59
CA LEU A 28 -3.63 -7.89 -6.53
C LEU A 28 -2.61 -6.76 -6.39
N ILE A 29 -2.68 -5.74 -7.26
CA ILE A 29 -1.80 -4.56 -7.18
C ILE A 29 -2.01 -3.81 -5.86
N GLY A 30 -3.27 -3.64 -5.44
CA GLY A 30 -3.63 -3.01 -4.17
C GLY A 30 -3.01 -3.69 -2.96
N SER A 31 -2.85 -5.02 -2.99
CA SER A 31 -2.20 -5.79 -1.91
C SER A 31 -0.72 -5.45 -1.71
N PHE A 32 -0.05 -4.91 -2.74
CA PHE A 32 1.36 -4.51 -2.68
C PHE A 32 1.57 -3.08 -2.17
N ILE A 33 0.52 -2.25 -2.08
CA ILE A 33 0.59 -0.86 -1.60
C ILE A 33 1.34 -0.73 -0.26
N PRO A 34 1.12 -1.58 0.77
CA PRO A 34 1.84 -1.49 2.03
C PRO A 34 3.36 -1.61 1.87
N PHE A 35 3.83 -2.46 0.95
CA PHE A 35 5.25 -2.64 0.68
C PHE A 35 5.85 -1.43 -0.05
N VAL A 36 5.12 -0.83 -0.98
CA VAL A 36 5.55 0.41 -1.65
C VAL A 36 5.74 1.54 -0.63
N ILE A 37 4.84 1.67 0.35
CA ILE A 37 4.96 2.64 1.43
C ILE A 37 6.25 2.38 2.24
N LEU A 38 6.55 1.13 2.59
CA LEU A 38 7.79 0.78 3.30
C LEU A 38 9.04 1.14 2.50
N ILE A 39 9.04 0.92 1.18
CA ILE A 39 10.16 1.29 0.30
C ILE A 39 10.35 2.81 0.29
N LEU A 40 9.27 3.58 0.18
CA LEU A 40 9.33 5.05 0.23
C LEU A 40 9.86 5.55 1.58
N LEU A 41 9.40 4.95 2.69
CA LEU A 41 9.90 5.26 4.02
C LEU A 41 11.38 4.92 4.16
N ALA A 42 11.82 3.76 3.66
CA ALA A 42 13.22 3.36 3.66
C ALA A 42 14.09 4.34 2.85
N TYR A 43 13.62 4.78 1.67
CA TYR A 43 14.32 5.78 0.87
C TYR A 43 14.40 7.13 1.59
N TRP A 44 13.32 7.54 2.23
CA TRP A 44 13.30 8.78 3.02
C TRP A 44 14.25 8.70 4.23
N MET A 45 14.25 7.58 4.94
CA MET A 45 15.19 7.32 6.04
C MET A 45 16.64 7.32 5.56
N TYR A 46 16.94 6.64 4.45
CA TYR A 46 18.28 6.62 3.86
C TYR A 46 18.75 8.02 3.46
N THR A 47 17.90 8.80 2.81
CA THR A 47 18.25 10.18 2.41
C THR A 47 18.40 11.11 3.61
N SER A 48 17.60 10.92 4.67
CA SER A 48 17.72 11.66 5.93
C SER A 48 19.02 11.30 6.67
N ALA A 49 19.34 10.01 6.78
CA ALA A 49 20.58 9.54 7.40
C ALA A 49 21.82 10.02 6.64
N LYS A 50 21.79 9.98 5.30
CA LYS A 50 22.89 10.43 4.43
C LYS A 50 23.15 11.94 4.53
N LYS A 51 22.16 12.76 4.89
CA LYS A 51 22.37 14.19 5.15
C LYS A 51 23.12 14.45 6.46
N ARG A 52 22.98 13.57 7.45
CA ARG A 52 23.65 13.70 8.77
C ARG A 52 25.14 13.37 8.71
N ASP A 53 25.56 12.47 7.81
CA ASP A 53 26.98 12.14 7.57
C ASP A 53 27.73 13.21 6.76
N LYS A 54 27.01 14.13 6.11
CA LYS A 54 27.62 15.20 5.28
C LYS A 54 27.82 16.51 6.05
N GLU A 55 27.32 16.59 7.28
CA GLU A 55 27.40 17.76 8.16
C GLU A 55 28.29 17.51 9.41
N LEU A 56 28.96 16.36 9.48
CA LEU A 56 30.09 16.08 10.39
C LEU A 56 31.41 16.17 9.61
#